data_AF-A0A890UPV1-F1
#
_entry.id   AF-A0A890UPV1-F1
#
_cell.length_a   1.000
_cell.length_b   1.000
_cell.length_c   1.000
_cell.angle_alpha   90.00
_cell.angle_beta   90.00
_cell.angle_gamma   90.00
#
_symmetry.space_group_name_H-M   'P 1'
#
loop_
_entity.id
_entity.type
_entity.pdbx_description
1 polymer ?
#
loop_
_entity_poly.entity_id
_entity_poly.type
_entity_poly.pdbx_seq_one_letter_code
_entity_poly.pdbx_strand_id
1 'polypeptide(L)'
;PWGQMSYWGATVITSMFSVIPVVGGDVVEMLWGGYSVGGPTLNRFYSFHFILPFSLIPLSVLHLYMLHEVGSSNPLGVDSSGDCIPFHPYYSLSDYIAF
;
A
#
# COMPACT_ATOMS: atom_id res chain seq x y z
N PRO A 1 12.15 -13.91 0.67
CA PRO A 1 13.60 -13.96 1.03
C PRO A 1 13.76 -13.70 2.54
N TRP A 2 14.50 -14.55 3.25
CA TRP A 2 14.68 -14.46 4.71
C TRP A 2 16.15 -14.21 5.06
N GLY A 3 16.60 -12.98 4.82
CA GLY A 3 17.97 -12.53 5.12
C GLY A 3 18.04 -11.62 6.35
N GLN A 4 19.26 -11.18 6.69
CA GLN A 4 19.51 -10.28 7.83
C GLN A 4 18.61 -9.05 7.84
N MET A 5 18.49 -8.36 6.69
CA MET A 5 17.65 -7.16 6.59
C MET A 5 16.16 -7.47 6.74
N SER A 6 15.69 -8.59 6.21
CA SER A 6 14.28 -9.01 6.37
C SER A 6 13.95 -9.29 7.83
N TYR A 7 14.83 -9.98 8.53
CA TYR A 7 14.65 -10.31 9.95
C TYR A 7 14.63 -9.05 10.82
N TRP A 8 15.68 -8.22 10.73
CA TRP A 8 15.79 -7.01 11.55
C TRP A 8 14.74 -5.96 11.19
N GLY A 9 14.38 -5.84 9.90
CA GLY A 9 13.30 -4.98 9.46
C GLY A 9 11.96 -5.39 10.07
N ALA A 10 11.62 -6.68 10.05
CA ALA A 10 10.42 -7.18 10.69
C ALA A 10 10.40 -6.88 12.19
N THR A 11 11.52 -7.14 12.90
CA THR A 11 11.66 -6.87 14.33
C THR A 11 11.43 -5.40 14.66
N VAL A 12 12.11 -4.47 13.97
CA VAL A 12 12.02 -3.04 14.28
C VAL A 12 10.63 -2.49 13.98
N ILE A 13 10.06 -2.79 12.80
CA ILE A 13 8.75 -2.24 12.38
C ILE A 13 7.64 -2.72 13.31
N THR A 14 7.59 -4.02 13.60
CA THR A 14 6.54 -4.55 14.48
C THR A 14 6.72 -4.10 15.93
N SER A 15 7.96 -3.91 16.40
CA SER A 15 8.21 -3.37 17.74
C SER A 15 7.67 -1.96 17.94
N MET A 16 7.39 -1.19 16.88
CA MET A 16 6.77 0.14 17.01
C MET A 16 5.38 0.08 17.67
N PHE A 17 4.67 -1.04 17.55
CA PHE A 17 3.38 -1.24 18.22
C PHE A 17 3.50 -1.35 19.74
N SER A 18 4.69 -1.66 20.27
CA SER A 18 4.92 -1.72 21.73
C SER A 18 4.72 -0.37 22.43
N VAL A 19 4.78 0.73 21.69
CA VAL A 19 4.59 2.10 22.22
C VAL A 19 3.14 2.37 22.60
N ILE A 20 2.18 1.56 22.12
CA ILE A 20 0.76 1.72 22.46
C ILE A 20 0.56 1.36 23.94
N PRO A 21 0.03 2.28 24.76
CA PRO A 21 -0.15 2.02 26.19
C PRO A 21 -1.15 0.89 26.42
N VAL A 22 -0.93 0.14 27.50
CA VAL A 22 -1.77 -0.99 27.97
C VAL A 22 -1.71 -2.23 27.06
N VAL A 23 -1.89 -2.09 25.74
CA VAL A 23 -2.05 -3.22 24.81
C VAL A 23 -0.85 -3.47 23.89
N GLY A 24 0.15 -2.59 23.87
CA GLY A 24 1.23 -2.64 22.89
C GLY A 24 2.04 -3.94 22.92
N GLY A 25 2.35 -4.46 24.10
CA GLY A 25 3.08 -5.73 24.25
C GLY A 25 2.30 -6.92 23.65
N ASP A 26 1.02 -7.02 23.99
CA ASP A 26 0.14 -8.10 23.50
C ASP A 26 0.00 -8.04 21.98
N VAL A 27 -0.08 -6.85 21.39
CA VAL A 27 -0.13 -6.66 19.93
C VAL A 27 1.15 -7.15 19.27
N VAL A 28 2.32 -6.84 19.82
CA VAL A 28 3.61 -7.29 19.27
C VAL A 28 3.73 -8.81 19.34
N GLU A 29 3.42 -9.42 20.48
CA GLU A 29 3.47 -10.88 20.64
C GLU A 29 2.47 -11.58 19.71
N MET A 30 1.27 -11.01 19.54
CA MET A 30 0.28 -11.50 18.60
C MET A 30 0.79 -11.44 17.16
N LEU A 31 1.44 -10.34 16.75
CA LEU A 31 2.01 -10.19 15.42
C LEU A 31 3.12 -11.22 15.16
N TRP A 32 3.98 -11.47 16.14
CA TRP A 32 5.07 -12.44 16.04
C TRP A 32 4.57 -13.89 16.10
N GLY A 33 3.51 -14.14 16.87
CA GLY A 33 3.07 -15.49 17.19
C GLY A 33 4.04 -16.20 18.15
N GLY A 34 4.69 -15.44 19.03
CA GLY A 34 5.68 -15.89 20.01
C GLY A 34 6.51 -14.72 20.54
N TYR A 35 7.53 -15.01 21.36
CA TYR A 35 8.34 -13.99 22.04
C TYR A 35 9.36 -13.25 21.16
N SER A 36 9.58 -13.71 19.93
CA SER A 36 10.46 -13.08 18.95
C SER A 36 10.03 -13.38 17.53
N VAL A 37 10.51 -12.59 16.57
CA VAL A 37 10.31 -12.84 15.14
C VAL A 37 10.88 -14.22 14.77
N GLY A 38 10.07 -15.07 14.13
CA GLY A 38 10.46 -16.43 13.78
C GLY A 38 9.57 -17.09 12.72
N GLY A 39 9.55 -18.43 12.71
CA GLY A 39 8.78 -19.22 11.74
C GLY A 39 7.28 -18.88 11.68
N PRO A 40 6.57 -18.76 12.83
CA PRO A 40 5.17 -18.32 12.84
C PRO A 40 4.96 -16.95 12.20
N THR A 41 5.84 -15.99 12.49
CA THR A 41 5.81 -14.64 11.91
C THR A 41 5.97 -14.69 10.39
N LEU A 42 6.98 -15.43 9.90
CA LEU A 42 7.26 -15.53 8.47
C LEU A 42 6.07 -16.14 7.69
N ASN A 43 5.47 -17.21 8.19
CA ASN A 43 4.32 -17.84 7.53
C ASN A 43 3.11 -16.89 7.47
N ARG A 44 2.83 -16.15 8.55
CA ARG A 44 1.75 -15.15 8.56
C ARG A 44 2.03 -13.99 7.61
N PHE A 45 3.26 -13.50 7.60
CA PHE A 45 3.66 -12.40 6.72
C PHE A 45 3.60 -12.80 5.25
N TYR A 46 3.93 -14.05 4.92
CA TYR A 46 3.73 -14.57 3.58
C TYR A 46 2.24 -14.57 3.18
N SER A 47 1.35 -15.07 4.06
CA SER A 47 -0.09 -15.03 3.81
C SER A 47 -0.63 -13.60 3.65
N PHE A 48 -0.19 -12.66 4.50
CA PHE A 48 -0.55 -11.25 4.37
C PHE A 48 -0.02 -10.65 3.07
N HIS A 49 1.25 -10.87 2.74
CA HIS A 49 1.85 -10.38 1.50
C HIS A 49 1.15 -10.94 0.26
N PHE A 50 0.60 -12.16 0.33
CA PHE A 50 -0.18 -12.74 -0.75
C PHE A 50 -1.57 -12.11 -0.88
N ILE A 51 -2.30 -11.93 0.23
CA ILE A 51 -3.69 -11.42 0.19
C ILE A 51 -3.78 -9.91 -0.01
N LEU A 52 -2.84 -9.13 0.56
CA LEU A 52 -2.90 -7.66 0.57
C LEU A 52 -2.92 -7.04 -0.85
N PRO A 53 -2.10 -7.49 -1.82
CA PRO A 53 -2.17 -6.98 -3.19
C PRO A 53 -3.58 -7.11 -3.81
N PHE A 54 -4.28 -8.21 -3.54
CA PHE A 54 -5.65 -8.38 -4.03
C PHE A 54 -6.64 -7.47 -3.30
N SER A 55 -6.42 -7.19 -2.02
CA SER A 55 -7.23 -6.22 -1.27
C SER A 55 -7.03 -4.77 -1.75
N LEU A 56 -5.90 -4.46 -2.41
CA LEU A 56 -5.66 -3.15 -3.01
C LEU A 56 -6.45 -2.93 -4.30
N ILE A 57 -6.90 -3.99 -4.99
CA ILE A 57 -7.70 -3.86 -6.23
C ILE A 57 -9.01 -3.09 -6.01
N PRO A 58 -9.89 -3.43 -5.03
CA PRO A 58 -11.10 -2.64 -4.81
C PRO A 58 -10.78 -1.21 -4.33
N LEU A 59 -9.68 -1.01 -3.60
CA LEU A 59 -9.24 0.32 -3.19
C LEU A 59 -8.79 1.18 -4.38
N SER A 60 -8.08 0.60 -5.35
CA SER A 60 -7.67 1.31 -6.56
C SER A 60 -8.87 1.62 -7.47
N VAL A 61 -9.83 0.70 -7.59
CA VAL A 61 -11.09 0.95 -8.30
C VAL A 61 -11.88 2.08 -7.63
N LEU A 62 -12.00 2.06 -6.30
CA LEU A 62 -12.68 3.14 -5.56
C LEU A 62 -11.97 4.48 -5.75
N HIS A 63 -10.64 4.48 -5.69
CA HIS A 63 -9.83 5.67 -5.95
C HIS A 63 -10.06 6.23 -7.36
N LEU A 64 -10.04 5.37 -8.39
CA LEU A 64 -10.32 5.77 -9.78
C LEU A 64 -11.75 6.21 -9.99
N TYR A 65 -12.71 5.61 -9.29
CA TYR A 65 -14.10 6.04 -9.32
C TYR A 65 -14.24 7.48 -8.80
N MET A 66 -13.64 7.79 -7.64
CA MET A 66 -13.65 9.15 -7.09
C MET A 66 -12.94 10.15 -8.01
N LEU A 67 -11.82 9.74 -8.62
CA LEU A 67 -11.11 10.56 -9.61
C LEU A 67 -11.97 10.81 -10.85
N HIS A 68 -12.75 9.83 -11.29
CA HIS A 68 -13.62 9.99 -12.45
C HIS A 68 -14.79 10.96 -12.19
N GLU A 69 -15.32 11.00 -10.96
CA GLU A 69 -16.39 11.94 -10.59
C GLU A 69 -15.93 13.41 -10.60
N VAL A 70 -14.68 13.68 -10.18
CA VAL A 70 -14.16 15.06 -10.07
C VAL A 70 -13.33 15.47 -11.29
N GLY A 71 -12.69 14.51 -11.95
CA GLY A 71 -11.71 14.75 -13.00
C GLY A 71 -10.30 15.04 -12.46
N SER A 72 -9.30 14.98 -13.35
CA SER A 72 -7.91 15.32 -13.02
C SER A 72 -7.71 16.83 -12.93
N SER A 73 -6.92 17.28 -11.94
CA SER A 73 -6.40 18.65 -11.91
C SER A 73 -5.31 18.87 -12.97
N ASN A 74 -4.99 20.13 -13.26
CA ASN A 74 -3.89 20.51 -14.16
C ASN A 74 -2.78 21.31 -13.44
N PRO A 75 -1.58 21.44 -14.03
CA PRO A 75 -0.45 22.12 -13.40
C PRO A 75 -0.67 23.59 -13.03
N LEU A 76 -1.62 24.26 -13.68
CA LEU A 76 -1.97 25.65 -13.40
C LEU A 76 -2.97 25.78 -12.24
N GLY A 77 -3.59 24.67 -11.81
CA GLY A 77 -4.56 24.66 -10.70
C GLY A 77 -5.86 25.41 -11.00
N VAL A 78 -6.15 25.70 -12.27
CA VAL A 78 -7.37 26.40 -12.72
C VAL A 78 -8.39 25.41 -13.26
N ASP A 79 -9.63 25.83 -13.48
CA ASP A 79 -10.63 24.97 -14.13
C ASP A 79 -10.21 24.69 -15.59
N SER A 80 -10.19 23.41 -15.97
CA SER A 80 -9.86 22.93 -17.32
C SER A 80 -11.06 22.41 -18.09
N SER A 81 -12.29 22.56 -17.57
CA SER A 81 -13.53 22.06 -18.18
C SER A 81 -13.73 22.49 -19.64
N GLY A 82 -13.24 23.67 -20.03
CA GLY A 82 -13.35 24.21 -21.39
C GLY A 82 -12.32 23.69 -22.40
N ASP A 83 -11.20 23.11 -21.94
CA ASP A 83 -10.04 22.74 -22.77
C ASP A 83 -9.69 21.24 -22.66
N CYS A 84 -10.69 20.39 -22.38
CA CYS A 84 -10.51 18.95 -22.27
C CYS A 84 -10.22 18.29 -23.62
N ILE A 85 -9.23 17.40 -23.66
CA ILE A 85 -8.95 16.48 -24.79
C ILE A 85 -9.32 15.04 -24.40
N PRO A 86 -9.68 14.17 -25.36
CA PRO A 86 -10.01 12.78 -25.04
C PRO A 86 -8.80 12.01 -24.49
N PHE A 87 -9.05 11.06 -23.59
CA PHE A 87 -7.98 10.24 -22.99
C PHE A 87 -7.22 9.41 -24.05
N HIS A 88 -7.96 8.76 -24.94
CA HIS A 88 -7.41 8.06 -26.09
C HIS A 88 -7.51 8.95 -27.35
N PRO A 89 -6.44 9.10 -28.15
CA PRO A 89 -5.16 8.39 -28.08
C PRO A 89 -4.07 9.06 -27.23
N TYR A 90 -4.28 10.32 -26.83
CA TYR A 90 -3.23 11.20 -26.30
C TYR A 90 -2.53 10.63 -25.06
N TYR A 91 -3.26 10.48 -23.96
CA TYR A 91 -2.69 10.00 -22.69
C TYR A 91 -2.37 8.50 -22.76
N SER A 92 -3.15 7.71 -23.52
CA SER A 92 -2.82 6.29 -23.72
C SER A 92 -1.43 6.10 -24.36
N LEU A 93 -1.07 6.92 -25.35
CA LEU A 93 0.25 6.85 -25.97
C LEU A 93 1.34 7.45 -25.08
N SER A 94 1.06 8.55 -24.37
CA SER A 94 1.99 9.13 -23.41
C SER A 94 2.37 8.13 -22.31
N ASP A 95 1.39 7.43 -21.75
CA ASP A 95 1.62 6.41 -20.72
C ASP A 95 2.42 5.22 -21.26
N TYR A 96 2.16 4.80 -22.51
CA TYR A 96 2.91 3.73 -23.16
C TYR A 96 4.39 4.09 -23.39
N ILE A 97 4.70 5.34 -23.73
CA ILE A 97 6.07 5.81 -23.96
C ILE A 97 6.82 5.99 -22.63
N ALA A 98 6.11 6.35 -21.56
CA ALA A 98 6.70 6.61 -20.24
C ALA A 98 7.07 5.34 -19.46
N PHE A 99 6.52 4.19 -19.86
CA PHE A 99 6.79 2.89 -19.25
C PHE A 99 8.01 2.21 -19.90
#